data_AF-A0A951P0V5-F1
#
_entry.id   AF-A0A951P0V5-F1
#
_cell.length_a   1.000
_cell.length_b   1.000
_cell.length_c   1.000
_cell.angle_alpha   90.00
_cell.angle_beta   90.00
_cell.angle_gamma   90.00
#
_symmetry.space_group_name_H-M   'P 1'
#
loop_
_entity.id
_entity.type
_entity.pdbx_description
1 polymer ?
#
loop_
_entity_poly.entity_id
_entity_poly.type
_entity_poly.pdbx_seq_one_letter_code
_entity_poly.pdbx_strand_id
1 'polypeptide(L)'
;MTSPRLPTSAQTFECFRICYQLTTLFLDISLVRLDERTSNIFILAGESLIVTIEPDGTVDLPIMNKPNFSDMSREELAAYVMKHRHDNEAFYALADKVYTSPRIRVQSMEQLADLIRAKQQEQTE
;
A
#
# COMPACT_ATOMS: atom_id res chain seq x y z
N MET A 1 -0.36 26.54 -33.27
CA MET A 1 0.11 26.37 -31.89
C MET A 1 -1.13 26.37 -31.01
N THR A 2 -1.50 25.21 -30.47
CA THR A 2 -2.66 25.07 -29.58
C THR A 2 -2.29 25.69 -28.24
N SER A 3 -3.14 26.58 -27.71
CA SER A 3 -2.89 27.18 -26.39
C SER A 3 -2.76 26.09 -25.33
N PRO A 4 -1.77 26.16 -24.41
CA PRO A 4 -1.64 25.19 -23.35
C PRO A 4 -2.93 25.17 -22.52
N ARG A 5 -3.51 24.00 -22.32
CA ARG A 5 -4.71 23.86 -21.48
C ARG A 5 -4.33 24.16 -20.03
N LEU A 6 -5.09 25.05 -19.41
CA LEU A 6 -4.94 25.36 -17.99
C LEU A 6 -5.87 24.45 -17.18
N PRO A 7 -5.45 24.01 -15.98
CA PRO A 7 -6.35 23.32 -15.07
C PRO A 7 -7.53 24.20 -14.66
N THR A 8 -8.66 23.57 -14.30
CA THR A 8 -9.82 24.30 -13.79
C THR A 8 -9.56 24.85 -12.38
N SER A 9 -10.39 25.78 -11.92
CA SER A 9 -10.31 26.30 -10.55
C SER A 9 -10.56 25.21 -9.50
N ALA A 10 -11.50 24.30 -9.76
CA ALA A 10 -11.78 23.16 -8.89
C ALA A 10 -10.56 22.24 -8.79
N GLN A 11 -9.96 21.88 -9.93
CA GLN A 11 -8.72 21.11 -9.98
C GLN A 11 -7.56 21.79 -9.25
N THR A 12 -7.40 23.10 -9.42
CA THR A 12 -6.31 23.85 -8.80
C THR A 12 -6.41 23.85 -7.28
N PHE A 13 -7.63 24.05 -6.75
CA PHE A 13 -7.89 24.01 -5.32
C PHE A 13 -7.59 22.63 -4.73
N GLU A 14 -8.12 21.57 -5.37
CA GLU A 14 -7.91 20.19 -4.93
C GLU A 14 -6.45 19.76 -5.05
N CYS A 15 -5.76 20.16 -6.12
CA CYS A 15 -4.33 19.91 -6.29
C CYS A 15 -3.52 20.48 -5.14
N PHE A 16 -3.78 21.73 -4.74
CA PHE A 16 -3.10 22.34 -3.59
C PHE A 16 -3.40 21.59 -2.29
N ARG A 17 -4.67 21.25 -2.04
CA ARG A 17 -5.09 20.50 -0.86
C ARG A 17 -4.39 19.14 -0.75
N ILE A 18 -4.29 18.41 -1.86
CA ILE A 18 -3.60 17.12 -1.94
C ILE A 18 -2.10 17.29 -1.71
N CYS A 19 -1.44 18.26 -2.37
CA CYS A 19 -0.03 18.53 -2.17
C CYS A 19 0.30 18.82 -0.70
N TYR A 20 -0.54 19.61 -0.02
CA TYR A 20 -0.43 19.87 1.42
C TYR A 20 -0.55 18.58 2.25
N GLN A 21 -1.51 17.72 1.94
CA GLN A 21 -1.68 16.44 2.65
C GLN A 21 -0.50 15.49 2.42
N LEU A 22 -0.05 15.34 1.18
CA LEU A 22 1.09 14.50 0.83
C LEU A 22 2.36 14.93 1.57
N THR A 23 2.64 16.25 1.60
CA THR A 23 3.80 16.80 2.30
C THR A 23 3.66 16.73 3.82
N THR A 24 2.44 16.82 4.37
CA THR A 24 2.17 16.57 5.80
C THR A 24 2.47 15.11 6.19
N LEU A 25 2.29 14.18 5.25
CA LEU A 25 2.64 12.77 5.41
C LEU A 25 4.11 12.46 5.07
N PHE A 26 4.94 13.49 4.84
CA PHE A 26 6.34 13.34 4.43
C PHE A 26 6.53 12.54 3.12
N LEU A 27 5.56 12.63 2.19
CA LEU A 27 5.67 12.06 0.86
C LEU A 27 6.21 13.12 -0.11
N ASP A 28 7.34 12.82 -0.75
CA ASP A 28 7.93 13.67 -1.78
C ASP A 28 7.06 13.70 -3.04
N ILE A 29 6.80 14.89 -3.57
CA ILE A 29 6.04 15.07 -4.81
C ILE A 29 7.02 15.13 -5.98
N SER A 30 7.02 14.10 -6.81
CA SER A 30 7.92 13.98 -7.96
C SER A 30 7.40 14.65 -9.22
N LEU A 31 6.07 14.66 -9.42
CA LEU A 31 5.45 15.20 -10.63
C LEU A 31 4.05 15.74 -10.35
N VAL A 32 3.72 16.90 -10.93
CA VAL A 32 2.35 17.43 -11.03
C VAL A 32 2.15 17.93 -12.46
N ARG A 33 1.22 17.35 -13.21
CA ARG A 33 0.96 17.72 -14.62
C ARG A 33 -0.51 17.60 -14.97
N LEU A 34 -0.98 18.45 -15.88
CA LEU A 34 -2.26 18.26 -16.55
C LEU A 34 -2.05 17.31 -17.75
N ASP A 35 -2.83 16.24 -17.82
CA ASP A 35 -2.91 15.40 -19.01
C ASP A 35 -3.82 16.08 -20.04
N GLU A 36 -3.25 16.50 -21.18
CA GLU A 36 -4.00 17.21 -22.22
C GLU A 36 -5.03 16.32 -22.95
N ARG A 37 -4.90 14.98 -22.89
CA ARG A 37 -5.87 14.05 -23.49
C ARG A 37 -7.16 13.97 -22.68
N THR A 38 -7.02 13.81 -21.37
CA THR A 38 -8.15 13.58 -20.45
C THR A 38 -8.60 14.86 -19.74
N SER A 39 -7.75 15.88 -19.71
CA SER A 39 -7.87 17.09 -18.88
C SER A 39 -7.78 16.83 -17.38
N ASN A 40 -7.20 15.69 -16.95
CA ASN A 40 -7.02 15.38 -15.53
C ASN A 40 -5.67 15.90 -15.02
N ILE A 41 -5.60 16.39 -13.78
CA ILE A 41 -4.31 16.59 -13.11
C ILE A 41 -3.81 15.22 -12.64
N PHE A 42 -2.53 14.95 -12.84
CA PHE A 42 -1.81 13.78 -12.36
C PHE A 42 -0.72 14.22 -11.38
N ILE A 43 -0.74 13.63 -10.18
CA ILE A 43 0.25 13.84 -9.12
C ILE A 43 0.96 12.51 -8.85
N LEU A 44 2.28 12.48 -8.97
CA LEU A 44 3.12 11.35 -8.55
C LEU A 44 3.84 11.73 -7.26
N ALA A 45 3.65 10.94 -6.21
CA ALA A 45 4.28 11.15 -4.92
C ALA A 45 4.78 9.84 -4.29
N GLY A 46 5.80 9.96 -3.43
CA GLY A 46 6.49 8.82 -2.82
C GLY A 46 7.03 7.84 -3.86
N GLU A 47 6.99 6.55 -3.55
CA GLU A 47 7.53 5.50 -4.43
C GLU A 47 6.59 5.10 -5.58
N SER A 48 5.27 5.20 -5.37
CA SER A 48 4.28 4.71 -6.34
C SER A 48 2.89 5.32 -6.20
N LEU A 49 2.71 6.31 -5.31
CA LEU A 49 1.39 6.91 -5.12
C LEU A 49 1.09 7.83 -6.29
N ILE A 50 0.01 7.52 -6.98
CA ILE A 50 -0.52 8.32 -8.08
C ILE A 50 -1.85 8.88 -7.62
N VAL A 51 -2.10 10.17 -7.86
CA VAL A 51 -3.39 10.81 -7.62
C VAL A 51 -3.83 11.48 -8.91
N THR A 52 -5.10 11.30 -9.27
CA THR A 52 -5.71 11.98 -10.41
C THR A 52 -6.84 12.90 -9.97
N ILE A 53 -6.96 14.06 -10.61
CA ILE A 53 -8.03 15.03 -10.31
C ILE A 53 -8.76 15.35 -11.61
N GLU A 54 -10.03 15.03 -11.67
CA GLU A 54 -10.90 15.29 -12.82
C GLU A 54 -11.22 16.79 -12.96
N PRO A 55 -11.70 17.26 -14.13
CA PRO A 55 -11.98 18.68 -14.37
C PRO A 55 -12.94 19.34 -13.37
N ASP A 56 -13.84 18.56 -12.77
CA ASP A 56 -14.81 19.02 -11.77
C ASP A 56 -14.24 19.08 -10.34
N GLY A 57 -13.00 18.61 -10.14
CA GLY A 57 -12.35 18.51 -8.83
C GLY A 57 -12.51 17.15 -8.14
N THR A 58 -13.18 16.18 -8.75
CA THR A 58 -13.24 14.81 -8.21
C THR A 58 -11.84 14.22 -8.14
N VAL A 59 -11.49 13.67 -6.99
CA VAL A 59 -10.15 13.12 -6.72
C VAL A 59 -10.23 11.60 -6.75
N ASP A 60 -9.51 11.02 -7.70
CA ASP A 60 -9.34 9.58 -7.83
C ASP A 60 -7.95 9.17 -7.37
N LEU A 61 -7.92 8.16 -6.52
CA LEU A 61 -6.72 7.38 -6.24
C LEU A 61 -6.91 6.05 -6.97
N PRO A 62 -5.97 5.60 -7.81
CA PRO A 62 -6.00 4.24 -8.31
C PRO A 62 -6.00 3.35 -7.07
N ILE A 63 -7.06 2.56 -6.92
CA ILE A 63 -7.14 1.54 -5.89
C ILE A 63 -5.91 0.69 -6.12
N MET A 64 -4.93 0.79 -5.21
CA MET A 64 -3.74 -0.05 -5.29
C MET A 64 -4.29 -1.47 -5.28
N ASN A 65 -4.12 -2.20 -6.39
CA ASN A 65 -4.75 -3.50 -6.58
C ASN A 65 -4.06 -4.48 -5.63
N LYS A 66 -4.48 -4.45 -4.36
CA LYS A 66 -3.96 -5.32 -3.33
C LYS A 66 -4.40 -6.75 -3.68
N PRO A 67 -3.51 -7.73 -3.49
CA PRO A 67 -3.92 -9.12 -3.59
C PRO A 67 -5.11 -9.38 -2.67
N ASN A 68 -6.00 -10.30 -3.05
CA ASN A 68 -7.00 -10.78 -2.10
C ASN A 68 -6.30 -11.60 -1.01
N PHE A 69 -6.02 -10.97 0.13
CA PHE A 69 -5.30 -11.60 1.23
C PHE A 69 -6.05 -12.80 1.83
N SER A 70 -7.38 -12.86 1.67
CA SER A 70 -8.17 -14.02 2.09
C SER A 70 -7.87 -15.25 1.25
N ASP A 71 -7.65 -15.07 -0.06
CA ASP A 71 -7.39 -16.16 -1.01
C ASP A 71 -5.92 -16.62 -0.98
N MET A 72 -4.99 -15.79 -0.50
CA MET A 72 -3.58 -16.15 -0.38
C MET A 72 -3.35 -17.24 0.69
N SER A 73 -2.41 -18.15 0.42
CA SER A 73 -1.91 -19.06 1.45
C SER A 73 -1.18 -18.28 2.55
N ARG A 74 -0.99 -18.90 3.72
CA ARG A 74 -0.27 -18.28 4.85
C ARG A 74 1.17 -17.93 4.45
N GLU A 75 1.82 -18.80 3.69
CA GLU A 75 3.20 -18.66 3.24
C GLU A 75 3.34 -17.50 2.24
N GLU A 76 2.45 -17.40 1.25
CA GLU A 76 2.43 -16.28 0.30
C GLU A 76 2.14 -14.95 0.99
N LEU A 77 1.18 -14.95 1.93
CA LEU A 77 0.81 -13.75 2.66
C LEU A 77 1.94 -13.30 3.60
N ALA A 78 2.65 -14.24 4.23
CA ALA A 78 3.85 -13.94 5.02
C ALA A 78 4.97 -13.33 4.15
N ALA A 79 5.22 -13.87 2.96
CA ALA A 79 6.19 -13.31 2.03
C ALA A 79 5.80 -11.89 1.57
N TYR A 80 4.51 -11.66 1.30
CA TYR A 80 3.99 -10.34 0.95
C TYR A 80 4.19 -9.34 2.09
N VAL A 81 3.80 -9.68 3.32
CA VAL A 81 3.98 -8.81 4.51
C VAL A 81 5.46 -8.46 4.71
N MET A 82 6.37 -9.42 4.49
CA MET A 82 7.82 -9.16 4.60
C MET A 82 8.35 -8.16 3.56
N LYS A 83 7.78 -8.18 2.35
CA LYS A 83 8.10 -7.25 1.25
C LYS A 83 7.40 -5.89 1.41
N HIS A 84 6.20 -5.88 1.99
CA HIS A 84 5.32 -4.72 2.14
C HIS A 84 5.04 -4.44 3.61
N ARG A 85 6.10 -4.20 4.39
CA ARG A 85 6.05 -4.11 5.86
C ARG A 85 5.12 -3.03 6.43
N HIS A 86 4.74 -2.04 5.62
CA HIS A 86 3.84 -0.94 6.00
C HIS A 86 2.37 -1.20 5.61
N ASP A 87 2.06 -2.31 4.95
CA ASP A 87 0.68 -2.67 4.58
C ASP A 87 -0.04 -3.34 5.77
N ASN A 88 -0.66 -2.51 6.60
CA ASN A 88 -1.37 -2.96 7.81
C ASN A 88 -2.49 -3.97 7.48
N GLU A 89 -3.12 -3.87 6.31
CA GLU A 89 -4.19 -4.77 5.91
C GLU A 89 -3.67 -6.19 5.66
N ALA A 90 -2.55 -6.32 4.95
CA ALA A 90 -1.88 -7.60 4.75
C ALA A 90 -1.41 -8.21 6.08
N PHE A 91 -0.91 -7.37 6.99
CA PHE A 91 -0.51 -7.80 8.33
C PHE A 91 -1.70 -8.36 9.12
N TYR A 92 -2.85 -7.66 9.14
CA TYR A 92 -4.04 -8.13 9.84
C TYR A 92 -4.58 -9.42 9.24
N ALA A 93 -4.62 -9.54 7.92
CA ALA A 93 -5.04 -10.77 7.25
C ALA A 93 -4.14 -11.97 7.62
N LEU A 94 -2.83 -11.76 7.76
CA LEU A 94 -1.90 -12.78 8.23
C LEU A 94 -2.16 -13.15 9.70
N ALA A 95 -2.36 -12.16 10.55
CA ALA A 95 -2.66 -12.36 11.97
C ALA A 95 -3.93 -13.19 12.16
N ASP A 96 -4.99 -12.90 11.41
CA ASP A 96 -6.24 -13.66 11.44
C ASP A 96 -6.03 -15.14 11.06
N LYS A 97 -5.28 -15.42 9.99
CA LYS A 97 -4.94 -16.81 9.60
C LYS A 97 -4.11 -17.53 10.66
N VAL A 98 -3.19 -16.83 11.32
CA VAL A 98 -2.44 -17.39 12.47
C VAL A 98 -3.37 -17.65 13.64
N TYR A 99 -4.38 -16.79 13.84
CA TYR A 99 -5.30 -16.92 14.95
C TYR A 99 -6.28 -18.09 14.81
N THR A 100 -6.69 -18.40 13.58
CA THR A 100 -7.55 -19.55 13.27
C THR A 100 -6.79 -20.88 13.22
N SER A 101 -5.45 -20.84 13.16
CA SER A 101 -4.62 -22.05 13.12
C SER A 101 -4.45 -22.68 14.52
N PRO A 102 -4.27 -24.01 14.62
CA PRO A 102 -3.89 -24.66 15.87
C PRO A 102 -2.57 -24.09 16.41
N ARG A 103 -2.54 -23.73 17.69
CA ARG A 103 -1.40 -23.10 18.34
C ARG A 103 -0.90 -23.94 19.50
N ILE A 104 0.43 -24.04 19.62
CA ILE A 104 1.09 -24.65 20.78
C ILE A 104 1.29 -23.56 21.82
N ARG A 105 0.75 -23.74 23.02
CA ARG A 105 1.00 -22.83 24.13
C ARG A 105 2.37 -23.16 24.74
N VAL A 106 3.34 -22.30 24.48
CA VAL A 106 4.69 -22.40 25.03
C VAL A 106 4.67 -22.10 26.52
N GLN A 107 5.25 -22.99 27.32
CA GLN A 107 5.28 -22.90 28.79
C GLN A 107 6.66 -22.51 29.34
N SER A 108 7.74 -22.64 28.55
CA SER A 108 9.10 -22.26 28.94
C SER A 108 9.94 -21.81 27.74
N MET A 109 11.03 -21.08 28.00
CA MET A 109 11.99 -20.67 26.96
C MET A 109 12.76 -21.84 26.36
N GLU A 110 12.96 -22.91 27.13
CA GLU A 110 13.59 -24.14 26.65
C GLU A 110 12.69 -24.85 25.63
N GLN A 111 11.39 -25.00 25.96
CA GLN A 111 10.40 -25.54 25.04
C GLN A 111 10.30 -24.70 23.76
N LEU A 112 10.40 -23.36 23.87
CA LEU A 112 10.43 -22.49 22.70
C LEU A 112 11.64 -22.76 21.80
N ALA A 113 12.83 -22.89 22.39
CA ALA A 113 14.06 -23.12 21.65
C ALA A 113 14.03 -24.46 20.90
N ASP A 114 13.50 -25.51 21.52
CA ASP A 114 13.37 -26.83 20.88
C ASP A 114 12.36 -26.81 19.73
N LEU A 115 11.22 -26.15 19.91
CA LEU A 115 10.22 -25.98 18.84
C LEU A 115 10.76 -25.20 17.64
N ILE A 116 11.56 -24.15 17.88
CA ILE A 116 12.18 -23.37 16.80
C ILE A 116 13.19 -24.23 16.04
N ARG A 117 14.06 -24.98 16.75
CA ARG A 117 15.05 -25.86 16.12
C ARG A 117 14.39 -26.93 15.26
N ALA A 118 13.34 -27.58 15.77
CA ALA A 118 12.57 -28.57 15.01
C ALA A 118 11.98 -27.96 13.73
N LYS A 119 11.40 -26.75 13.82
CA LYS A 119 10.86 -26.03 12.65
C LYS A 119 11.91 -25.62 11.62
N GLN A 120 13.13 -25.31 12.05
CA GLN A 120 14.23 -24.98 11.14
C GLN A 120 14.75 -26.24 10.41
N GLN A 121 14.78 -27.40 11.08
CA GLN A 121 15.17 -28.67 10.47
C GLN A 121 14.15 -29.12 9.40
N GLU A 122 12.85 -28.99 9.66
CA GLU A 122 11.77 -29.29 8.70
C GLU A 122 11.80 -28.44 7.41
N GLN A 123 12.48 -27.28 7.42
CA GLN A 123 12.57 -26.39 6.25
C GLN A 123 13.86 -26.60 5.42
N THR A 124 14.78 -27.45 5.88
CA THR A 124 16.08 -27.69 5.24
C THR A 124 16.13 -29.03 4.48
N GLU A 125 15.08 -29.84 4.59
CA GLU A 125 14.85 -31.09 3.83
C GLU A 125 13.87 -30.88 2.68
#